data_AF-A0A8C9H848-F1
#
_entry.id   AF-A0A8C9H848-F1
#
_cell.length_a   1.000
_cell.length_b   1.000
_cell.length_c   1.000
_cell.angle_alpha   90.00
_cell.angle_beta   90.00
_cell.angle_gamma   90.00
#
_symmetry.space_group_name_H-M   'P 1'
#
loop_
_entity.id
_entity.type
_entity.pdbx_description
1 polymer ?
#
loop_
_entity_poly.entity_id
_entity_poly.type
_entity_poly.pdbx_seq_one_letter_code
_entity_poly.pdbx_strand_id
1 'polypeptide(L)'
;MDPTIPALDTELTPINGTEETPCYMRTLSLMVLTCIISLVGLTGNAVVLWLLGFRMSRNAVSTYILNLSVADFLFLSSNVICSASLINICHPVSKILIPVTTFLYFTGLSMRSAMSTKRCLSVLWPIWCRCRRPTHLSVVVCFLLWVLSLLWSILQWRFCDFLDADSVWCQTSDFITVPWLIFLSVVLCGSSLVLLVRILCGSRKMPLTRLYMTILLTVLIFLLCDLPFGLHIVISANPIIYFFVGSFRQRQNRQNLKLVLQRALQDMSEVDEGGRRLPEETLELSGSPWGQ
;
A
#
# COMPACT_ATOMS: atom_id res chain seq x y z
N MET A 1 -62.22 -27.03 36.26
CA MET A 1 -60.83 -27.24 36.73
C MET A 1 -59.96 -26.39 35.83
N ASP A 2 -59.64 -25.17 36.29
CA ASP A 2 -58.66 -24.28 35.67
C ASP A 2 -57.24 -24.80 35.93
N PRO A 3 -56.31 -24.69 34.96
CA PRO A 3 -54.89 -24.74 35.25
C PRO A 3 -54.29 -23.32 35.17
N THR A 4 -53.93 -22.80 36.34
CA THR A 4 -53.08 -21.63 36.54
C THR A 4 -51.70 -21.83 35.90
N ILE A 5 -51.31 -20.93 34.99
CA ILE A 5 -49.95 -20.83 34.44
C ILE A 5 -49.11 -19.93 35.35
N PRO A 6 -47.93 -20.35 35.86
CA PRO A 6 -46.99 -19.41 36.45
C PRO A 6 -46.11 -18.81 35.34
N ALA A 7 -46.11 -17.48 35.25
CA ALA A 7 -45.14 -16.72 34.47
C ALA A 7 -43.76 -16.87 35.15
N LEU A 8 -42.80 -17.47 34.43
CA LEU A 8 -41.41 -17.51 34.84
C LEU A 8 -40.74 -16.26 34.26
N ASP A 9 -40.59 -15.24 35.10
CA ASP A 9 -39.82 -14.03 34.83
C ASP A 9 -38.39 -14.41 34.42
N THR A 10 -38.09 -14.27 33.14
CA THR A 10 -36.72 -14.37 32.63
C THR A 10 -36.02 -13.06 32.95
N GLU A 11 -35.30 -13.08 34.07
CA GLU A 11 -34.39 -12.02 34.51
C GLU A 11 -33.33 -11.79 33.41
N LEU A 12 -33.50 -10.72 32.64
CA LEU A 12 -32.48 -10.17 31.73
C LEU A 12 -31.35 -9.62 32.59
N THR A 13 -30.35 -10.48 32.84
CA THR A 13 -29.04 -10.03 33.28
C THR A 13 -28.45 -9.12 32.19
N PRO A 14 -27.99 -7.90 32.52
CA PRO A 14 -27.29 -7.08 31.55
C PRO A 14 -25.92 -7.72 31.35
N ILE A 15 -25.69 -8.30 30.18
CA ILE A 15 -24.35 -8.66 29.71
C ILE A 15 -23.62 -7.33 29.46
N ASN A 16 -23.11 -6.74 30.53
CA ASN A 16 -22.28 -5.54 30.53
C ASN A 16 -20.81 -5.94 30.72
N GLY A 17 -20.40 -7.00 30.02
CA GLY A 17 -19.01 -7.36 29.82
C GLY A 17 -18.58 -6.82 28.47
N THR A 18 -18.03 -5.61 28.46
CA THR A 18 -17.30 -5.09 27.30
C THR A 18 -16.10 -6.00 27.09
N GLU A 19 -16.22 -7.02 26.24
CA GLU A 19 -15.07 -7.74 25.72
C GLU A 19 -14.31 -6.78 24.78
N GLU A 20 -13.52 -5.90 25.40
CA GLU A 20 -12.63 -5.00 24.71
C GLU A 20 -11.57 -5.84 23.99
N THR A 21 -11.77 -6.07 22.70
CA THR A 21 -10.84 -6.84 21.87
C THR A 21 -9.42 -6.25 21.95
N PRO A 22 -8.35 -7.06 22.16
CA PRO A 22 -6.97 -6.58 22.24
C PRO A 22 -6.50 -5.78 21.01
N CYS A 23 -7.15 -6.00 19.87
CA CYS A 23 -6.89 -5.27 18.62
C CYS A 23 -7.41 -3.83 18.66
N TYR A 24 -8.55 -3.58 19.32
CA TYR A 24 -9.12 -2.24 19.44
C TYR A 24 -8.24 -1.35 20.32
N MET A 25 -7.81 -1.84 21.49
CA MET A 25 -6.93 -1.09 22.40
C MET A 25 -5.56 -0.79 21.80
N ARG A 26 -5.00 -1.74 21.02
CA ARG A 26 -3.75 -1.52 20.28
C ARG A 26 -3.91 -0.43 19.21
N THR A 27 -5.02 -0.44 18.48
CA THR A 27 -5.30 0.54 17.42
C THR A 27 -5.53 1.93 18.00
N LEU A 28 -6.29 2.04 19.09
CA LEU A 28 -6.51 3.28 19.83
C LEU A 28 -5.20 3.86 20.39
N SER A 29 -4.37 3.01 21.01
CA SER A 29 -3.06 3.42 21.54
C SER A 29 -2.13 3.95 20.45
N LEU A 30 -2.03 3.25 19.31
CA LEU A 30 -1.24 3.71 18.16
C LEU A 30 -1.79 5.00 17.55
N MET A 31 -3.12 5.17 17.51
CA MET A 31 -3.76 6.39 17.03
C MET A 31 -3.43 7.58 17.93
N VAL A 32 -3.55 7.43 19.25
CA VAL A 32 -3.22 8.49 20.22
C VAL A 32 -1.74 8.86 20.14
N LEU A 33 -0.84 7.87 20.09
CA LEU A 33 0.59 8.11 19.92
C LEU A 33 0.90 8.87 18.63
N THR A 34 0.27 8.49 17.52
CA THR A 34 0.40 9.16 16.22
C THR A 34 -0.10 10.60 16.26
N CYS A 35 -1.20 10.87 16.99
CA CYS A 35 -1.69 12.23 17.19
C CYS A 35 -0.67 13.10 17.93
N ILE A 36 -0.09 12.58 19.02
CA ILE A 36 0.90 13.30 19.82
C ILE A 36 2.13 13.62 18.97
N ILE A 37 2.68 12.63 18.25
CA ILE A 37 3.82 12.82 17.34
C ILE A 37 3.48 13.88 16.27
N SER A 38 2.26 13.83 15.73
CA SER A 38 1.80 14.77 14.71
C SER A 38 1.71 16.20 15.23
N LEU A 39 1.20 16.41 16.44
CA LEU A 39 1.11 17.75 17.07
C LEU A 39 2.50 18.34 17.37
N VAL A 40 3.42 17.52 17.88
CA VAL A 40 4.81 17.94 18.13
C VAL A 40 5.51 18.29 16.82
N GLY A 41 5.32 17.46 15.78
CA GLY A 41 5.88 17.75 14.47
C GLY A 41 5.24 18.98 13.81
N LEU A 42 3.94 19.22 14.01
CA LEU A 42 3.23 20.38 13.46
C LEU A 42 3.79 21.68 14.05
N THR A 43 3.97 21.72 15.36
CA THR A 43 4.57 22.87 16.06
C THR A 43 6.01 23.10 15.62
N GLY A 44 6.82 22.04 15.52
CA GLY A 44 8.19 22.14 15.01
C GLY A 44 8.28 22.68 13.58
N ASN A 45 7.47 22.13 12.66
CA ASN A 45 7.46 22.56 11.27
C ASN A 45 6.88 23.97 11.09
N ALA A 46 5.89 24.38 11.90
CA ALA A 46 5.36 25.74 11.90
C ALA A 46 6.41 26.77 12.30
N VAL A 47 7.23 26.47 13.32
CA VAL A 47 8.34 27.34 13.74
C VAL A 47 9.36 27.49 12.61
N VAL A 48 9.70 26.40 11.91
CA VAL A 48 10.62 26.44 10.76
C VAL A 48 10.04 27.29 9.62
N LEU A 49 8.76 27.10 9.28
CA LEU A 49 8.07 27.91 8.27
C LEU A 49 8.07 29.40 8.63
N TRP A 50 7.78 29.72 9.89
CA TRP A 50 7.79 31.10 10.39
C TRP A 50 9.19 31.72 10.28
N LEU A 51 10.22 31.02 10.76
CA LEU A 51 11.60 31.51 10.73
C LEU A 51 12.12 31.68 9.31
N LEU A 52 11.94 30.70 8.43
CA LEU A 52 12.48 30.75 7.06
C LEU A 52 11.62 31.61 6.12
N GLY A 53 10.32 31.72 6.37
CA GLY A 53 9.40 32.51 5.57
C GLY A 53 9.51 34.01 5.83
N PHE A 54 9.64 34.42 7.10
CA PHE A 54 9.59 35.83 7.49
C PHE A 54 10.94 36.41 7.92
N ARG A 55 11.89 35.60 8.40
CA ARG A 55 13.12 36.13 9.05
C ARG A 55 14.41 35.92 8.25
N MET A 56 14.38 35.18 7.14
CA MET A 56 15.59 34.83 6.39
C MET A 56 15.47 35.14 4.89
N SER A 57 16.56 35.59 4.27
CA SER A 57 16.62 35.79 2.81
C SER A 57 16.53 34.45 2.06
N ARG A 58 15.78 34.42 0.96
CA ARG A 58 15.60 33.22 0.12
C ARG A 58 16.90 32.80 -0.57
N ASN A 59 17.51 31.75 -0.04
CA ASN A 59 18.65 31.04 -0.64
C ASN A 59 18.22 29.61 -1.03
N ALA A 60 18.94 28.95 -1.94
CA ALA A 60 18.58 27.60 -2.41
C ALA A 60 18.40 26.56 -1.28
N VAL A 61 19.17 26.69 -0.19
CA VAL A 61 19.03 25.85 1.01
C VAL A 61 17.77 26.20 1.81
N SER A 62 17.47 27.49 1.97
CA SER A 62 16.26 27.96 2.65
C SER A 62 15.00 27.53 1.91
N THR A 63 14.95 27.70 0.59
CA THR A 63 13.82 27.24 -0.24
C THR A 63 13.60 25.73 -0.15
N TYR A 64 14.69 24.95 -0.09
CA TYR A 64 14.63 23.50 0.10
C TYR A 64 14.05 23.12 1.47
N ILE A 65 14.54 23.73 2.55
CA ILE A 65 14.04 23.47 3.91
C ILE A 65 12.59 23.93 4.05
N LEU A 66 12.22 25.05 3.43
CA LEU A 66 10.86 25.58 3.45
C LEU A 66 9.88 24.64 2.75
N ASN A 67 10.21 24.14 1.56
CA ASN A 67 9.38 23.15 0.86
C ASN A 67 9.23 21.85 1.66
N LEU A 68 10.30 21.41 2.35
CA LEU A 68 10.25 20.25 3.23
C LEU A 68 9.31 20.50 4.41
N SER A 69 9.43 21.64 5.10
CA SER A 69 8.56 21.97 6.23
C SER A 69 7.10 22.17 5.82
N VAL A 70 6.82 22.68 4.61
CA VAL A 70 5.44 22.73 4.08
C VAL A 70 4.89 21.32 3.91
N ALA A 71 5.65 20.42 3.28
CA ALA A 71 5.21 19.04 3.06
C ALA A 71 4.98 18.28 4.37
N ASP A 72 5.90 18.41 5.34
CA ASP A 72 5.79 17.77 6.65
C ASP A 72 4.63 18.37 7.47
N PHE A 73 4.45 19.70 7.46
CA PHE A 73 3.32 20.35 8.14
C PHE A 73 1.97 19.84 7.60
N LEU A 74 1.84 19.78 6.28
CA LEU A 74 0.63 19.32 5.62
C LEU A 74 0.33 17.85 5.90
N PHE A 75 1.34 16.99 5.82
CA PHE A 75 1.20 15.57 6.17
C PHE A 75 0.75 15.37 7.62
N LEU A 76 1.39 16.06 8.58
CA LEU A 76 1.04 15.93 10.00
C LEU A 76 -0.34 16.51 10.31
N SER A 77 -0.70 17.62 9.66
CA SER A 77 -2.05 18.19 9.77
C SER A 77 -3.11 17.22 9.27
N SER A 78 -2.84 16.51 8.17
CA SER A 78 -3.72 15.48 7.62
C SER A 78 -3.92 14.33 8.59
N ASN A 79 -2.85 13.85 9.23
CA ASN A 79 -2.93 12.77 10.22
C ASN A 79 -3.80 13.17 11.43
N VAL A 80 -3.66 14.41 11.92
CA VAL A 80 -4.48 14.93 13.03
C VAL A 80 -5.95 15.07 12.62
N ILE A 81 -6.23 15.52 11.39
CA ILE A 81 -7.60 15.62 10.87
C ILE A 81 -8.21 14.22 10.71
N CYS A 82 -7.43 13.25 10.20
CA CYS A 82 -7.90 11.88 10.00
C CYS A 82 -8.22 11.19 11.32
N SER A 83 -7.34 11.31 12.32
CA SER A 83 -7.57 10.73 13.64
C SER A 83 -8.75 11.37 14.36
N ALA A 84 -8.93 12.69 14.23
CA ALA A 84 -10.11 13.38 14.75
C ALA A 84 -11.41 12.97 14.03
N SER A 85 -11.34 12.73 12.72
CA SER A 85 -12.48 12.28 11.90
C SER A 85 -12.91 10.84 12.22
N LEU A 86 -11.98 9.99 12.68
CA LEU A 86 -12.31 8.66 13.19
C LEU A 86 -13.04 8.69 14.54
N ILE A 87 -12.94 9.80 15.30
CA ILE A 87 -13.56 9.97 16.62
C ILE A 87 -14.93 10.66 16.51
N ASN A 88 -15.19 11.46 15.46
CA ASN A 88 -16.44 12.23 15.32
C ASN A 88 -17.26 11.81 14.08
N ILE A 89 -18.47 11.29 14.32
CA ILE A 89 -19.44 10.84 13.30
C ILE A 89 -20.21 12.06 12.75
N CYS A 90 -19.57 12.94 12.00
CA CYS A 90 -20.29 13.97 11.23
C CYS A 90 -20.20 13.68 9.74
N HIS A 91 -21.24 12.98 9.27
CA HIS A 91 -21.43 12.38 7.94
C HIS A 91 -21.27 13.31 6.70
N PRO A 92 -21.48 14.65 6.75
CA PRO A 92 -21.29 15.49 5.57
C PRO A 92 -19.87 16.04 5.41
N VAL A 93 -19.14 16.24 6.52
CA VAL A 93 -17.78 16.82 6.50
C VAL A 93 -16.75 15.75 6.13
N SER A 94 -16.98 14.50 6.57
CA SER A 94 -16.12 13.36 6.27
C SER A 94 -15.97 13.09 4.78
N LYS A 95 -17.01 13.30 3.95
CA LYS A 95 -16.94 13.10 2.49
C LYS A 95 -15.90 13.98 1.80
N ILE A 96 -15.72 15.22 2.28
CA ILE A 96 -14.74 16.15 1.71
C ILE A 96 -13.37 15.95 2.37
N LEU A 97 -13.34 15.61 3.66
CA LEU A 97 -12.09 15.44 4.40
C LEU A 97 -11.33 14.19 3.97
N ILE A 98 -11.99 13.07 3.69
CA ILE A 98 -11.35 11.81 3.27
C ILE A 98 -10.44 12.00 2.03
N PRO A 99 -10.91 12.51 0.88
CA PRO A 99 -10.05 12.67 -0.31
C PRO A 99 -8.92 13.68 -0.09
N VAL A 100 -9.17 14.75 0.69
CA VAL A 100 -8.15 15.72 1.07
C VAL A 100 -7.08 15.07 1.94
N THR A 101 -7.47 14.23 2.89
CA THR A 101 -6.54 13.50 3.75
C THR A 101 -5.72 12.47 2.96
N THR A 102 -6.35 11.73 2.05
CA THR A 102 -5.66 10.79 1.15
C THR A 102 -4.66 11.50 0.24
N PHE A 103 -5.01 12.69 -0.27
CA PHE A 103 -4.12 13.55 -1.03
C PHE A 103 -2.87 13.97 -0.26
N LEU A 104 -3.07 14.47 0.95
CA LEU A 104 -1.98 14.95 1.79
C LEU A 104 -1.07 13.80 2.25
N TYR A 105 -1.65 12.62 2.48
CA TYR A 105 -0.90 11.39 2.77
C TYR A 105 0.02 11.00 1.62
N PHE A 106 -0.52 10.87 0.39
CA PHE A 106 0.25 10.48 -0.79
C PHE A 106 1.33 11.52 -1.15
N THR A 107 1.01 12.81 -1.03
CA THR A 107 1.97 13.90 -1.21
C THR A 107 3.10 13.82 -0.18
N GLY A 108 2.77 13.58 1.10
CA GLY A 108 3.75 13.46 2.17
C GLY A 108 4.67 12.25 2.01
N LEU A 109 4.13 11.09 1.63
CA LEU A 109 4.91 9.88 1.38
C LEU A 109 5.84 10.04 0.18
N SER A 110 5.35 10.61 -0.93
CA SER A 110 6.13 10.82 -2.15
C SER A 110 7.27 11.83 -1.93
N MET A 111 7.03 12.92 -1.19
CA MET A 111 8.07 13.88 -0.81
C MET A 111 9.15 13.23 0.04
N ARG A 112 8.78 12.47 1.07
CA ARG A 112 9.76 11.82 1.94
C ARG A 112 10.60 10.79 1.20
N SER A 113 9.98 10.03 0.30
CA SER A 113 10.68 9.08 -0.58
C SER A 113 11.67 9.79 -1.52
N ALA A 114 11.25 10.89 -2.15
CA ALA A 114 12.13 11.71 -3.00
C ALA A 114 13.29 12.35 -2.22
N MET A 115 13.03 12.82 -1.00
CA MET A 115 14.05 13.42 -0.13
C MET A 115 15.08 12.39 0.33
N SER A 116 14.65 11.19 0.72
CA SER A 116 15.57 10.11 1.08
C SER A 116 16.41 9.67 -0.12
N THR A 117 15.80 9.53 -1.29
CA THR A 117 16.51 9.21 -2.55
C THR A 117 17.54 10.28 -2.92
N LYS A 118 17.18 11.56 -2.85
CA LYS A 118 18.10 12.69 -3.12
C LYS A 118 19.31 12.65 -2.19
N ARG A 119 19.09 12.40 -0.89
CA ARG A 119 20.17 12.26 0.11
C ARG A 119 21.06 11.06 -0.23
N CYS A 120 20.47 9.94 -0.65
CA CYS A 120 21.18 8.74 -1.06
C CYS A 120 22.05 8.95 -2.31
N LEU A 121 21.50 9.54 -3.36
CA LEU A 121 22.24 9.88 -4.56
C LEU A 121 23.41 10.83 -4.27
N SER A 122 23.23 11.81 -3.38
CA SER A 122 24.30 12.74 -2.99
C SER A 122 25.47 12.06 -2.27
N VAL A 123 25.23 10.94 -1.58
CA VAL A 123 26.26 10.17 -0.87
C VAL A 123 26.91 9.13 -1.79
N LEU A 124 26.12 8.49 -2.66
CA LEU A 124 26.62 7.49 -3.62
C LEU A 124 27.46 8.13 -4.74
N TRP A 125 27.02 9.27 -5.28
CA TRP A 125 27.70 9.95 -6.40
C TRP A 125 28.04 11.42 -6.07
N PRO A 126 29.02 11.66 -5.19
CA PRO A 126 29.39 13.01 -4.75
C PRO A 126 29.96 13.87 -5.89
N ILE A 127 30.60 13.24 -6.89
CA ILE A 127 31.23 13.94 -8.03
C ILE A 127 30.18 14.47 -9.00
N TRP A 128 29.14 13.68 -9.31
CA TRP A 128 28.01 14.14 -10.12
C TRP A 128 27.32 15.33 -9.46
N CYS A 129 27.02 15.24 -8.16
CA CYS A 129 26.35 16.32 -7.45
C CYS A 129 27.18 17.61 -7.37
N ARG A 130 28.51 17.52 -7.42
CA ARG A 130 29.41 18.68 -7.45
C ARG A 130 29.47 19.32 -8.83
N CYS A 131 29.49 18.53 -9.91
CA CYS A 131 29.64 19.03 -11.29
C CYS A 131 28.31 19.43 -11.95
N ARG A 132 27.20 18.72 -11.66
CA ARG A 132 25.84 19.07 -12.10
C ARG A 132 24.97 19.47 -10.92
N ARG A 133 25.40 20.48 -10.17
CA ARG A 133 24.71 20.99 -8.97
C ARG A 133 23.25 21.32 -9.31
N PRO A 134 22.27 20.50 -8.89
CA PRO A 134 20.91 20.62 -9.42
C PRO A 134 20.11 21.54 -8.50
N THR A 135 20.25 22.85 -8.70
CA THR A 135 19.60 23.87 -7.85
C THR A 135 18.08 23.86 -8.01
N HIS A 136 17.59 23.60 -9.22
CA HIS A 136 16.16 23.63 -9.54
C HIS A 136 15.50 22.25 -9.57
N LEU A 137 16.27 21.17 -9.72
CA LEU A 137 15.71 19.82 -9.92
C LEU A 137 14.85 19.38 -8.73
N SER A 138 15.25 19.66 -7.49
CA SER A 138 14.41 19.28 -6.35
C SER A 138 13.13 20.10 -6.24
N VAL A 139 13.14 21.35 -6.71
CA VAL A 139 11.92 22.17 -6.77
C VAL A 139 10.99 21.64 -7.85
N VAL A 140 11.54 21.30 -9.02
CA VAL A 140 10.78 20.69 -10.13
C VAL A 140 10.20 19.35 -9.73
N VAL A 141 10.98 18.45 -9.14
CA VAL A 141 10.49 17.14 -8.66
C VAL A 141 9.41 17.31 -7.59
N CYS A 142 9.60 18.24 -6.64
CA CYS A 142 8.60 18.57 -5.63
C CYS A 142 7.29 19.04 -6.29
N PHE A 143 7.36 20.01 -7.20
CA PHE A 143 6.19 20.51 -7.92
C PHE A 143 5.49 19.41 -8.74
N LEU A 144 6.24 18.56 -9.45
CA LEU A 144 5.67 17.43 -10.21
C LEU A 144 4.97 16.43 -9.28
N LEU A 145 5.57 16.11 -8.12
CA LEU A 145 4.96 15.24 -7.13
C LEU A 145 3.68 15.84 -6.53
N TRP A 146 3.64 17.15 -6.33
CA TRP A 146 2.43 17.87 -5.93
C TRP A 146 1.31 17.73 -6.96
N VAL A 147 1.60 18.03 -8.23
CA VAL A 147 0.62 17.92 -9.31
C VAL A 147 0.16 16.48 -9.49
N LEU A 148 1.08 15.51 -9.45
CA LEU A 148 0.75 14.09 -9.58
C LEU A 148 -0.13 13.60 -8.43
N SER A 149 0.19 13.99 -7.20
CA SER A 149 -0.63 13.66 -6.03
C SER A 149 -2.03 14.28 -6.13
N LEU A 150 -2.13 15.55 -6.56
CA LEU A 150 -3.41 16.24 -6.71
C LEU A 150 -4.27 15.56 -7.76
N LEU A 151 -3.68 15.27 -8.91
CA LEU A 151 -4.34 14.57 -9.99
C LEU A 151 -4.83 13.19 -9.53
N TRP A 152 -3.98 12.43 -8.83
CA TRP A 152 -4.34 11.12 -8.28
C TRP A 152 -5.53 11.19 -7.33
N SER A 153 -5.53 12.14 -6.41
CA SER A 153 -6.61 12.27 -5.43
C SER A 153 -7.92 12.78 -6.02
N ILE A 154 -7.86 13.69 -6.99
CA ILE A 154 -9.05 14.10 -7.73
C ILE A 154 -9.62 12.92 -8.52
N LEU A 155 -8.75 12.12 -9.14
CA LEU A 155 -9.14 10.94 -9.90
C LEU A 155 -9.83 9.89 -9.00
N GLN A 156 -9.24 9.58 -7.85
CA GLN A 156 -9.81 8.69 -6.84
C GLN A 156 -11.17 9.20 -6.33
N TRP A 157 -11.27 10.50 -6.00
CA TRP A 157 -12.50 11.09 -5.50
C TRP A 157 -13.63 11.03 -6.53
N ARG A 158 -13.35 11.42 -7.78
CA ARG A 158 -14.37 11.38 -8.85
C ARG A 158 -14.81 9.96 -9.20
N PHE A 159 -13.94 8.97 -9.13
CA PHE A 159 -14.31 7.60 -9.47
C PHE A 159 -14.99 6.84 -8.32
N CYS A 160 -14.61 7.05 -7.06
CA CYS A 160 -15.19 6.32 -5.93
C CYS A 160 -16.39 7.01 -5.24
N ASP A 161 -16.52 8.35 -5.27
CA ASP A 161 -17.62 9.08 -4.61
C ASP A 161 -18.77 9.41 -5.57
N PHE A 162 -18.49 9.62 -6.87
CA PHE A 162 -19.49 10.06 -7.86
C PHE A 162 -20.10 8.92 -8.70
N LEU A 163 -19.40 7.80 -8.88
CA LEU A 163 -19.79 6.73 -9.81
C LEU A 163 -20.23 5.42 -9.14
N ASP A 164 -20.53 5.47 -7.84
CA ASP A 164 -20.88 4.31 -7.00
C ASP A 164 -19.67 3.41 -6.69
N ALA A 165 -19.61 2.88 -5.46
CA ALA A 165 -18.44 2.18 -4.91
C ALA A 165 -18.16 0.83 -5.59
N ASP A 166 -19.17 0.26 -6.25
CA ASP A 166 -19.08 -0.99 -7.04
C ASP A 166 -18.59 -0.76 -8.48
N SER A 167 -18.25 0.48 -8.84
CA SER A 167 -17.76 0.77 -10.19
C SER A 167 -16.36 0.19 -10.42
N VAL A 168 -16.19 -0.43 -11.59
CA VAL A 168 -14.91 -0.98 -12.10
C VAL A 168 -13.76 0.05 -12.01
N TRP A 169 -14.08 1.34 -12.08
CA TRP A 169 -13.12 2.45 -12.01
C TRP A 169 -12.55 2.66 -10.61
N CYS A 170 -13.36 2.52 -9.55
CA CYS A 170 -12.87 2.60 -8.17
C CYS A 170 -11.93 1.43 -7.86
N GLN A 171 -12.30 0.22 -8.30
CA GLN A 171 -11.45 -0.97 -8.19
C GLN A 171 -10.13 -0.86 -8.98
N THR A 172 -10.17 -0.24 -10.17
CA THR A 172 -8.97 0.01 -10.98
C THR A 172 -8.04 1.02 -10.30
N SER A 173 -8.60 2.04 -9.66
CA SER A 173 -7.83 3.07 -8.97
C SER A 173 -7.13 2.53 -7.73
N ASP A 174 -7.79 1.65 -6.96
CA ASP A 174 -7.17 0.94 -5.83
C ASP A 174 -6.05 0.00 -6.30
N PHE A 175 -6.26 -0.69 -7.43
CA PHE A 175 -5.24 -1.56 -8.04
C PHE A 175 -3.97 -0.80 -8.43
N ILE A 176 -4.05 0.49 -8.76
CA ILE A 176 -2.87 1.30 -9.06
C ILE A 176 -2.31 1.94 -7.78
N THR A 177 -3.18 2.35 -6.85
CA THR A 177 -2.78 3.01 -5.60
C THR A 177 -1.95 2.08 -4.72
N VAL A 178 -2.36 0.82 -4.55
CA VAL A 178 -1.66 -0.13 -3.66
C VAL A 178 -0.23 -0.42 -4.10
N PRO A 179 0.05 -0.83 -5.36
CA PRO A 179 1.43 -1.03 -5.85
C PRO A 179 2.26 0.25 -5.79
N TRP A 180 1.65 1.41 -6.06
CA TRP A 180 2.36 2.68 -5.98
C TRP A 180 2.79 3.01 -4.55
N LEU A 181 1.92 2.82 -3.56
CA LEU A 181 2.26 2.99 -2.14
C LEU A 181 3.35 2.02 -1.70
N ILE A 182 3.30 0.76 -2.15
CA ILE A 182 4.35 -0.23 -1.90
C ILE A 182 5.67 0.24 -2.51
N PHE A 183 5.66 0.70 -3.77
CA PHE A 183 6.84 1.20 -4.45
C PHE A 183 7.48 2.38 -3.69
N LEU A 184 6.69 3.40 -3.32
CA LEU A 184 7.21 4.55 -2.56
C LEU A 184 7.81 4.15 -1.21
N SER A 185 7.17 3.20 -0.52
CA SER A 185 7.62 2.64 0.75
C SER A 185 8.95 1.89 0.60
N VAL A 186 9.07 1.04 -0.41
CA VAL A 186 10.30 0.31 -0.73
C VAL A 186 11.43 1.27 -1.08
N VAL A 187 11.15 2.29 -1.89
CA VAL A 187 12.16 3.31 -2.26
C VAL A 187 12.64 4.05 -1.01
N LEU A 188 11.73 4.50 -0.14
CA LEU A 188 12.07 5.22 1.10
C LEU A 188 12.93 4.36 2.05
N CYS A 189 12.50 3.13 2.31
CA CYS A 189 13.21 2.20 3.19
C CYS A 189 14.56 1.80 2.60
N GLY A 190 14.58 1.46 1.31
CA GLY A 190 15.79 1.06 0.58
C GLY A 190 16.82 2.19 0.52
N SER A 191 16.43 3.41 0.16
CA SER A 191 17.35 4.54 0.10
C SER A 191 17.93 4.91 1.47
N SER A 192 17.11 4.81 2.52
CA SER A 192 17.54 5.07 3.91
C SER A 192 18.48 3.98 4.42
N LEU A 193 18.19 2.71 4.13
CA LEU A 193 19.03 1.57 4.52
C LEU A 193 20.39 1.60 3.82
N VAL A 194 20.41 1.86 2.50
CA VAL A 194 21.67 2.03 1.75
C VAL A 194 22.50 3.15 2.35
N LEU A 195 21.88 4.26 2.74
CA LEU A 195 22.57 5.36 3.41
C LEU A 195 23.17 4.94 4.75
N LEU A 196 22.40 4.24 5.58
CA LEU A 196 22.81 3.75 6.90
C LEU A 196 23.99 2.80 6.78
N VAL A 197 23.92 1.82 5.87
CA VAL A 197 25.02 0.87 5.62
C VAL A 197 26.28 1.62 5.17
N ARG A 198 26.16 2.55 4.23
CA ARG A 198 27.29 3.40 3.79
C ARG A 198 27.91 4.21 4.92
N ILE A 199 27.09 4.71 5.85
CA ILE A 199 27.54 5.50 7.01
C ILE A 199 28.23 4.61 8.04
N LEU A 200 27.64 3.46 8.36
CA LEU A 200 28.16 2.51 9.35
C LEU A 200 29.45 1.83 8.88
N CYS A 201 29.53 1.48 7.60
CA CYS A 201 30.73 0.88 6.99
C CYS A 201 31.75 1.94 6.53
N GLY A 202 31.44 3.24 6.62
CA GLY A 202 32.29 4.33 6.15
C GLY A 202 33.19 4.91 7.24
N SER A 203 34.51 4.93 7.03
CA SER A 203 35.51 5.48 7.97
C SER A 203 35.59 7.02 7.99
N ARG A 204 34.47 7.75 7.84
CA ARG A 204 34.49 9.22 7.65
C ARG A 204 34.01 9.98 8.91
N LYS A 205 34.95 10.61 9.63
CA LYS A 205 34.74 11.43 10.84
C LYS A 205 34.11 12.80 10.57
N MET A 206 32.84 12.87 10.14
CA MET A 206 32.07 14.12 10.03
C MET A 206 30.94 14.17 11.08
N PRO A 207 30.07 15.22 11.20
CA PRO A 207 29.00 15.24 12.21
C PRO A 207 27.87 14.29 11.81
N LEU A 208 28.21 13.00 11.76
CA LEU A 208 27.38 11.86 11.42
C LEU A 208 26.13 11.81 12.30
N THR A 209 26.23 12.30 13.53
CA THR A 209 25.11 12.41 14.48
C THR A 209 23.91 13.16 13.89
N ARG A 210 24.07 14.32 13.26
CA ARG A 210 22.91 15.09 12.75
C ARG A 210 22.21 14.40 11.57
N LEU A 211 22.98 13.87 10.61
CA LEU A 211 22.41 13.17 9.45
C LEU A 211 21.80 11.83 9.86
N TYR A 212 22.49 11.06 10.70
CA TYR A 212 22.01 9.80 11.27
C TYR A 212 20.70 9.98 12.03
N MET A 213 20.63 10.97 12.94
CA MET A 213 19.40 11.26 13.68
C MET A 213 18.26 11.67 12.74
N THR A 214 18.54 12.43 11.68
CA THR A 214 17.51 12.80 10.69
C THR A 214 16.99 11.58 9.94
N ILE A 215 17.86 10.64 9.54
CA ILE A 215 17.46 9.42 8.82
C ILE A 215 16.64 8.51 9.75
N LEU A 216 17.15 8.28 10.95
CA LEU A 216 16.47 7.47 11.96
C LEU A 216 15.09 8.06 12.27
N LEU A 217 14.99 9.38 12.44
CA LEU A 217 13.72 10.07 12.65
C LEU A 217 12.78 9.91 11.45
N THR A 218 13.26 10.06 10.21
CA THR A 218 12.40 9.87 9.02
C THR A 218 11.89 8.44 8.88
N VAL A 219 12.72 7.44 9.18
CA VAL A 219 12.31 6.02 9.15
C VAL A 219 11.33 5.73 10.29
N LEU A 220 11.57 6.28 11.49
CA LEU A 220 10.69 6.13 12.64
C LEU A 220 9.30 6.72 12.37
N ILE A 221 9.23 7.94 11.81
CA ILE A 221 7.95 8.57 11.42
C ILE A 221 7.23 7.70 10.39
N PHE A 222 7.94 7.18 9.39
CA PHE A 222 7.35 6.28 8.40
C PHE A 222 6.78 5.00 9.03
N LEU A 223 7.53 4.34 9.91
CA LEU A 223 7.09 3.12 10.57
C LEU A 223 5.90 3.34 11.51
N LEU A 224 5.88 4.45 12.25
CA LEU A 224 4.84 4.74 13.24
C LEU A 224 3.59 5.37 12.64
N CYS A 225 3.71 6.20 11.60
CA CYS A 225 2.59 6.97 11.05
C CYS A 225 2.11 6.42 9.70
N ASP A 226 3.03 6.11 8.77
CA ASP A 226 2.65 5.79 7.39
C ASP A 226 2.35 4.33 7.14
N LEU A 227 3.14 3.45 7.74
CA LEU A 227 2.96 2.02 7.62
C LEU A 227 1.60 1.55 8.14
N PRO A 228 1.14 1.92 9.36
CA PRO A 228 -0.18 1.50 9.83
C PRO A 228 -1.31 2.04 8.97
N PHE A 229 -1.22 3.29 8.51
CA PHE A 229 -2.24 3.90 7.65
C PHE A 229 -2.28 3.27 6.25
N GLY A 230 -1.11 3.03 5.65
CA GLY A 230 -0.99 2.34 4.37
C GLY A 230 -1.46 0.89 4.44
N LEU A 231 -1.12 0.17 5.51
CA LEU A 231 -1.63 -1.19 5.76
C LEU A 231 -3.14 -1.20 5.96
N HIS A 232 -3.71 -0.21 6.66
CA HIS A 232 -5.15 -0.10 6.83
C HIS A 232 -5.86 0.07 5.48
N ILE A 233 -5.33 0.92 4.59
CA ILE A 233 -5.84 1.09 3.22
C ILE A 233 -5.76 -0.23 2.44
N VAL A 234 -4.61 -0.91 2.48
CA VAL A 234 -4.40 -2.19 1.78
C VAL A 234 -5.33 -3.29 2.30
N ILE A 235 -5.49 -3.40 3.62
CA ILE A 235 -6.36 -4.40 4.26
C ILE A 235 -7.83 -4.07 4.01
N SER A 236 -8.22 -2.80 3.97
CA SER A 236 -9.59 -2.42 3.60
C SER A 236 -9.94 -2.78 2.14
N ALA A 237 -8.94 -2.93 1.26
CA ALA A 237 -9.10 -3.41 -0.10
C ALA A 237 -9.15 -4.96 -0.23
N ASN A 238 -9.15 -5.71 0.88
CA ASN A 238 -9.07 -7.18 0.90
C ASN A 238 -10.12 -7.94 0.05
N PRO A 239 -11.39 -7.50 -0.13
CA PRO A 239 -12.33 -8.19 -1.03
C PRO A 239 -11.81 -8.31 -2.48
N ILE A 240 -11.04 -7.30 -2.92
CA ILE A 240 -10.50 -7.19 -4.28
C ILE A 240 -9.30 -8.13 -4.48
N ILE A 241 -8.42 -8.22 -3.48
CA ILE A 241 -7.25 -9.11 -3.52
C ILE A 241 -7.70 -10.58 -3.57
N TYR A 242 -8.67 -10.96 -2.73
CA TYR A 242 -9.19 -12.34 -2.72
C TYR A 242 -9.93 -12.70 -4.01
N PHE A 243 -10.74 -11.79 -4.57
CA PHE A 243 -11.42 -12.01 -5.84
C PHE A 243 -10.44 -12.21 -7.00
N PHE A 244 -9.36 -11.41 -7.05
CA PHE A 244 -8.37 -11.54 -8.12
C PHE A 244 -7.42 -12.72 -7.93
N VAL A 245 -6.94 -13.00 -6.72
CA VAL A 245 -6.17 -14.22 -6.42
C VAL A 245 -7.00 -15.46 -6.74
N GLY A 246 -8.30 -15.42 -6.44
CA GLY A 246 -9.27 -16.45 -6.84
C GLY A 246 -9.42 -16.58 -8.35
N SER A 247 -9.64 -15.47 -9.08
CA SER A 247 -9.84 -15.48 -10.53
C SER A 247 -8.56 -15.89 -11.30
N PHE A 248 -7.39 -15.48 -10.82
CA PHE A 248 -6.10 -15.82 -11.42
C PHE A 248 -5.78 -17.29 -11.21
N ARG A 249 -5.98 -17.82 -9.99
CA ARG A 249 -5.93 -19.27 -9.72
C ARG A 249 -6.92 -20.04 -10.59
N GLN A 250 -8.15 -19.57 -10.72
CA GLN A 250 -9.18 -20.24 -11.50
C GLN A 250 -8.85 -20.25 -13.00
N ARG A 251 -8.35 -19.15 -13.55
CA ARG A 251 -7.91 -19.05 -14.95
C ARG A 251 -6.70 -19.96 -15.24
N GLN A 252 -5.74 -20.00 -14.32
CA GLN A 252 -4.56 -20.87 -14.42
C GLN A 252 -4.95 -22.36 -14.30
N ASN A 253 -5.92 -22.70 -13.46
CA ASN A 253 -6.43 -24.06 -13.33
C ASN A 253 -7.19 -24.50 -14.60
N ARG A 254 -7.98 -23.59 -15.19
CA ARG A 254 -8.68 -23.84 -16.48
C ARG A 254 -7.72 -24.09 -17.63
N GLN A 255 -6.61 -23.35 -17.69
CA GLN A 255 -5.55 -23.55 -18.70
C GLN A 255 -4.84 -24.89 -18.52
N ASN A 256 -4.52 -25.28 -17.28
CA ASN A 256 -3.93 -26.60 -17.00
C ASN A 256 -4.87 -27.74 -17.36
N LEU A 257 -6.15 -27.66 -16.98
CA LEU A 257 -7.15 -28.68 -17.30
C LEU A 257 -7.34 -28.84 -18.82
N LYS A 258 -7.38 -27.73 -19.57
CA LYS A 258 -7.47 -27.77 -21.03
C LYS A 258 -6.27 -28.48 -21.67
N LEU A 259 -5.08 -28.25 -21.12
CA LEU A 259 -3.82 -28.87 -21.58
C LEU A 259 -3.79 -30.38 -21.28
N VAL A 260 -4.29 -30.80 -20.11
CA VAL A 260 -4.44 -32.22 -19.76
C VAL A 260 -5.48 -32.92 -20.64
N LEU A 261 -6.63 -32.27 -20.89
CA LEU A 261 -7.68 -32.82 -21.73
C LEU A 261 -7.22 -32.95 -23.20
N GLN A 262 -6.46 -31.99 -23.72
CA GLN A 262 -5.88 -32.09 -25.06
C GLN A 262 -4.88 -33.24 -25.18
N ARG A 263 -4.04 -33.47 -24.17
CA ARG A 263 -3.11 -34.61 -24.15
C ARG A 263 -3.87 -35.95 -24.12
N ALA A 264 -4.88 -36.07 -23.26
CA ALA A 264 -5.68 -37.28 -23.17
C ALA A 264 -6.44 -37.60 -24.48
N LEU A 265 -6.92 -36.57 -25.19
CA LEU A 265 -7.57 -36.74 -26.49
C LEU A 265 -6.58 -37.06 -27.62
N GLN A 266 -5.34 -36.57 -27.56
CA GLN A 266 -4.28 -36.94 -28.50
C GLN A 266 -3.85 -38.39 -28.31
N ASP A 267 -3.67 -38.84 -27.07
CA ASP A 267 -3.34 -40.24 -26.75
C ASP A 267 -4.42 -41.21 -27.25
N MET A 268 -5.70 -40.82 -27.18
CA MET A 268 -6.82 -41.62 -27.71
C MET A 268 -6.85 -41.68 -29.24
N SER A 269 -6.41 -40.62 -29.92
CA SER A 269 -6.35 -40.57 -31.39
C SER A 269 -5.17 -41.37 -31.97
N GLU A 270 -4.05 -41.44 -31.25
CA GLU A 270 -2.90 -42.27 -31.65
C GLU A 270 -3.20 -43.77 -31.49
N VAL A 271 -4.05 -44.15 -30.52
CA VAL A 271 -4.51 -45.53 -30.34
C VAL A 271 -5.43 -45.99 -31.48
N ASP A 272 -6.25 -45.11 -32.06
CA ASP A 272 -7.13 -45.45 -33.18
C ASP A 272 -6.39 -45.54 -34.53
N GLU A 273 -5.33 -44.73 -34.73
CA GLU A 273 -4.45 -44.88 -35.91
C GLU A 273 -3.54 -46.13 -35.82
N GLY A 274 -3.21 -46.60 -34.62
CA GLY A 274 -2.45 -47.84 -34.41
C GLY A 274 -3.23 -49.13 -34.72
N GLY A 275 -4.56 -49.07 -34.78
CA GLY A 275 -5.45 -50.23 -34.96
C GLY A 275 -5.71 -50.66 -36.40
N ARG A 276 -5.32 -49.86 -37.41
CA ARG A 276 -5.45 -50.23 -38.84
C ARG A 276 -4.12 -50.65 -39.46
N ARG A 277 -3.57 -51.77 -39.03
CA ARG A 277 -2.75 -52.62 -39.92
C ARG A 277 -3.32 -54.03 -39.91
N LEU A 278 -4.10 -54.33 -40.95
CA LEU A 278 -4.50 -55.69 -41.32
C LEU A 278 -3.23 -56.54 -41.56
N PRO A 279 -3.12 -57.75 -40.99
CA PRO A 279 -2.20 -58.76 -41.49
C PRO A 279 -2.86 -59.50 -42.66
N GLU A 280 -2.12 -59.54 -43.76
CA GLU A 280 -2.36 -60.33 -44.96
C GLU A 280 -2.37 -61.83 -44.64
N GLU A 281 -3.17 -62.58 -45.39
CA GLU A 281 -3.51 -63.99 -45.20
C GLU A 281 -2.30 -64.93 -44.97
N THR A 282 -2.50 -65.96 -44.17
CA THR A 282 -1.83 -67.25 -44.42
C THR A 282 -2.81 -68.39 -44.16
N LEU A 283 -3.03 -69.14 -45.24
CA LEU A 283 -4.00 -70.20 -45.44
C LEU A 283 -3.33 -71.52 -45.08
N GLU A 284 -3.77 -72.21 -44.03
CA GLU A 284 -3.42 -73.62 -43.78
C GLU A 284 -4.66 -74.35 -43.25
N LEU A 285 -5.13 -75.28 -44.08
CA LEU A 285 -6.33 -76.09 -43.94
C LEU A 285 -5.91 -77.45 -43.39
N SER A 286 -6.40 -77.85 -42.21
CA SER A 286 -6.39 -79.28 -41.85
C SER A 286 -7.35 -79.59 -40.71
N GLY A 287 -8.17 -80.62 -40.92
CA GLY A 287 -8.70 -81.46 -39.83
C GLY A 287 -10.18 -81.31 -39.52
N SER A 288 -11.00 -82.11 -40.19
CA SER A 288 -12.07 -82.86 -39.51
C SER A 288 -11.70 -84.34 -39.69
N PRO A 289 -12.06 -85.27 -38.77
CA PRO A 289 -13.47 -85.66 -38.69
C PRO A 289 -13.97 -86.30 -37.36
N TRP A 290 -15.31 -86.40 -37.25
CA TRP A 290 -16.13 -87.18 -36.30
C TRP A 290 -16.10 -86.71 -34.83
N GLY A 291 -17.19 -86.66 -34.07
CA GLY A 291 -18.51 -87.26 -34.18
C GLY A 291 -18.93 -87.75 -32.78
N GLN A 292 -20.17 -87.43 -32.40
CA GLN A 292 -20.89 -87.69 -31.12
C GLN A 292 -20.76 -86.64 -30.03
#